data_AF-A0A2P5E710-F1
#
_entry.id   AF-A0A2P5E710-F1
#
_cell.length_a   1.000
_cell.length_b   1.000
_cell.length_c   1.000
_cell.angle_alpha   90.00
_cell.angle_beta   90.00
_cell.angle_gamma   90.00
#
_symmetry.space_group_name_H-M   'P 1'
#
loop_
_entity.id
_entity.type
_entity.pdbx_description
1 polymer ?
#
loop_
_entity_poly.entity_id
_entity_poly.type
_entity_poly.pdbx_seq_one_letter_code
_entity_poly.pdbx_strand_id
1 'polypeptide(L)'
;MLPVTLPMDICCSTCENHMCKGTDVNFRKHDVVGETYRGAQIFRFHFNCTKCSAEIAIKPDPKRSRYVVESGGIDTLEAMRRRMEDAVEEMFYDRCLRSHALRASRELERNARRESESITPI
;
A
#
# COMPACT_ATOMS: atom_id res chain seq x y z
N MET A 1 1.55 7.26 30.11
CA MET A 1 1.00 6.58 28.92
C MET A 1 -0.47 6.39 29.15
N LEU A 2 -1.30 6.64 28.15
CA LEU A 2 -2.76 6.58 28.27
C LEU A 2 -3.25 5.28 27.62
N PRO A 3 -3.93 4.38 28.36
CA PRO A 3 -4.59 3.24 27.74
C PRO A 3 -5.78 3.76 26.95
N VAL A 4 -5.77 3.55 25.64
CA VAL A 4 -6.87 3.96 24.76
C VAL A 4 -7.10 2.87 23.73
N THR A 5 -8.37 2.69 23.39
CA THR A 5 -8.81 1.75 22.37
C THR A 5 -8.61 2.33 20.97
N LEU A 6 -8.06 1.54 20.05
CA LEU A 6 -7.84 1.97 18.67
C LEU A 6 -9.16 2.37 17.98
N PRO A 7 -9.23 3.57 17.35
CA PRO A 7 -10.45 4.05 16.70
C PRO A 7 -10.69 3.46 15.30
N MET A 8 -9.66 2.86 14.70
CA MET A 8 -9.63 2.34 13.33
C MET A 8 -8.74 1.10 13.24
N ASP A 9 -8.88 0.37 12.15
CA ASP A 9 -7.99 -0.75 11.80
C ASP A 9 -6.67 -0.21 11.24
N ILE A 10 -5.54 -0.75 11.72
CA ILE A 10 -4.20 -0.32 11.32
C ILE A 10 -3.35 -1.54 10.99
N CYS A 11 -2.75 -1.53 9.80
CA CYS A 11 -1.71 -2.50 9.42
C CYS A 11 -0.33 -1.93 9.74
N CYS A 12 0.47 -2.65 10.54
CA CYS A 12 1.86 -2.27 10.75
C CYS A 12 2.67 -2.50 9.47
N SER A 13 3.48 -1.51 9.05
CA SER A 13 4.31 -1.62 7.84
C SER A 13 5.52 -2.54 8.02
N THR A 14 5.96 -2.79 9.26
CA THR A 14 7.20 -3.55 9.53
C THR A 14 6.97 -5.05 9.65
N CYS A 15 5.84 -5.47 10.22
CA CYS A 15 5.54 -6.89 10.47
C CYS A 15 4.21 -7.35 9.88
N GLU A 16 3.54 -6.47 9.12
CA GLU A 16 2.24 -6.71 8.48
C GLU A 16 1.14 -7.16 9.46
N ASN A 17 1.33 -6.91 10.75
CA ASN A 17 0.33 -7.24 11.75
C ASN A 17 -0.86 -6.30 11.65
N HIS A 18 -2.04 -6.88 11.52
CA HIS A 18 -3.30 -6.16 11.51
C HIS A 18 -3.79 -5.95 12.95
N MET A 19 -3.93 -4.70 13.37
CA MET A 19 -4.53 -4.31 14.65
C MET A 19 -5.92 -3.79 14.39
N CYS A 20 -6.93 -4.51 14.88
CA CYS A 20 -8.31 -4.16 14.65
C CYS A 20 -8.74 -2.98 15.53
N LYS A 21 -9.74 -2.25 15.07
CA LYS A 21 -10.51 -1.31 15.88
C LYS A 21 -11.01 -2.02 17.13
N GLY A 22 -10.90 -1.38 18.29
CA GLY A 22 -11.23 -2.02 19.56
C GLY A 22 -10.03 -2.61 20.31
N THR A 23 -8.83 -2.63 19.72
CA THR A 23 -7.62 -3.09 20.42
C THR A 23 -7.15 -2.05 21.43
N ASP A 24 -6.92 -2.46 22.67
CA ASP A 24 -6.37 -1.59 23.70
C ASP A 24 -4.85 -1.46 23.54
N VAL A 25 -4.39 -0.22 23.38
CA VAL A 25 -2.97 0.10 23.24
C VAL A 25 -2.59 1.26 24.15
N ASN A 26 -1.31 1.30 24.52
CA ASN A 26 -0.75 2.38 25.32
C ASN A 26 -0.25 3.51 24.42
N PHE A 27 -0.90 4.67 24.51
CA PHE A 27 -0.52 5.85 23.76
C PHE A 27 0.44 6.76 24.52
N ARG A 28 1.33 7.37 23.76
CA ARG A 28 2.14 8.54 24.13
C ARG A 28 1.62 9.74 23.35
N LYS A 29 1.11 10.73 24.09
CA LYS A 29 0.59 11.97 23.54
C LYS A 29 1.76 12.95 23.35
N HIS A 30 1.88 13.51 22.15
CA HIS A 30 2.80 14.58 21.82
C HIS A 30 2.01 15.78 21.28
N ASP A 31 2.42 16.98 21.70
CA ASP A 31 1.84 18.22 21.20
C ASP A 31 2.48 18.57 19.85
N VAL A 32 1.64 18.85 18.85
CA VAL A 32 2.14 19.28 17.54
C VAL A 32 2.24 20.80 17.55
N VAL A 33 3.47 21.30 17.65
CA VAL A 33 3.74 22.73 17.64
C VAL A 33 3.45 23.30 16.25
N GLY A 34 2.56 24.28 16.17
CA GLY A 34 2.28 25.04 14.93
C GLY A 34 1.01 24.63 14.18
N GLU A 35 0.33 23.55 14.58
CA GLU A 35 -0.93 23.14 13.95
C GLU A 35 -2.12 23.28 14.89
N THR A 36 -2.88 24.35 14.68
CA THR A 36 -4.16 24.58 15.36
C THR A 36 -5.29 24.57 14.36
N TYR A 37 -6.35 23.83 14.65
CA TYR A 37 -7.57 23.88 13.85
C TYR A 37 -8.68 24.57 14.62
N ARG A 38 -9.18 25.69 14.08
CA ARG A 38 -10.21 26.52 14.71
C ARG A 38 -9.88 26.92 16.18
N GLY A 39 -8.60 27.11 16.47
CA GLY A 39 -8.10 27.46 17.82
C GLY A 39 -7.87 26.27 18.76
N ALA A 40 -8.21 25.03 18.36
CA ALA A 40 -7.86 23.83 19.12
C ALA A 40 -6.50 23.27 18.68
N GLN A 41 -5.68 22.86 19.64
CA GLN A 41 -4.40 22.18 19.37
C GLN A 41 -4.65 20.77 18.85
N ILE A 42 -3.92 20.38 17.81
CA ILE A 42 -3.91 19.01 17.31
C ILE A 42 -2.82 18.22 18.02
N PHE A 43 -3.15 17.01 18.46
CA PHE A 43 -2.22 16.13 19.15
C PHE A 43 -1.80 14.96 18.26
N ARG A 44 -0.53 14.58 18.34
CA ARG A 44 -0.01 13.37 17.71
C ARG A 44 0.05 12.27 18.76
N PHE A 45 -0.46 11.10 18.40
CA PHE A 45 -0.45 9.94 19.27
C PHE A 45 0.50 8.90 18.72
N HIS A 46 1.48 8.51 19.52
CA HIS A 46 2.39 7.41 19.20
C HIS A 46 2.02 6.19 20.03
N PHE A 47 2.04 5.02 19.43
CA PHE A 47 1.85 3.74 20.12
C PHE A 47 2.73 2.68 19.47
N ASN A 48 2.94 1.59 20.18
CA ASN A 48 3.78 0.49 19.71
C ASN A 48 2.93 -0.63 19.14
N CYS A 49 3.38 -1.24 18.05
CA CYS A 49 2.76 -2.46 17.52
C CYS A 49 2.82 -3.59 18.55
N THR A 50 1.72 -4.34 18.68
CA THR A 50 1.59 -5.45 19.64
C THR A 50 2.55 -6.63 19.37
N LYS A 51 3.05 -6.79 18.13
CA LYS A 51 4.00 -7.86 17.76
C LYS A 51 5.45 -7.40 17.73
N CYS A 52 5.78 -6.42 16.88
CA CYS A 52 7.17 -6.03 16.62
C CYS A 52 7.64 -4.85 17.47
N SER A 53 6.77 -4.26 18.30
CA SER A 53 7.06 -3.04 19.07
C SER A 53 7.51 -1.83 18.24
N ALA A 54 7.29 -1.85 16.92
CA ALA A 54 7.54 -0.69 16.07
C ALA A 54 6.61 0.46 16.46
N GLU A 55 7.13 1.68 16.46
CA GLU A 55 6.38 2.89 16.76
C GLU A 55 5.52 3.28 15.56
N ILE A 56 4.25 3.56 15.83
CA ILE A 56 3.26 4.01 14.86
C ILE A 56 2.69 5.33 15.35
N ALA A 57 2.63 6.33 14.46
CA ALA A 57 2.09 7.64 14.76
C ALA A 57 0.76 7.86 14.04
N ILE A 58 -0.26 8.29 14.78
CA ILE A 58 -1.54 8.73 14.24
C ILE A 58 -1.84 10.17 14.66
N LYS A 59 -2.56 10.87 13.79
CA LYS A 59 -3.01 12.23 13.99
C LYS A 59 -4.50 12.35 13.66
N PRO A 60 -5.31 13.01 14.50
CA PRO A 60 -6.68 13.33 14.15
C PRO A 60 -6.70 14.44 13.09
N ASP A 61 -7.45 14.23 12.01
CA ASP A 61 -7.79 15.26 11.03
C ASP A 61 -9.15 15.88 11.38
N PRO A 62 -9.17 17.11 11.91
CA PRO A 62 -10.39 17.75 12.36
C PRO A 62 -11.27 18.28 11.21
N LYS A 63 -10.80 18.30 9.96
CA LYS A 63 -11.64 18.63 8.79
C LYS A 63 -12.49 17.44 8.37
N ARG A 64 -11.94 16.24 8.45
CA ARG A 64 -12.56 15.00 7.96
C ARG A 64 -13.17 14.14 9.06
N SER A 65 -13.00 14.53 10.33
CA SER A 65 -13.44 13.78 11.51
C SER A 65 -12.92 12.33 11.51
N ARG A 66 -11.69 12.14 11.05
CA ARG A 66 -11.03 10.83 10.94
C ARG A 66 -9.62 10.90 11.49
N TYR A 67 -9.06 9.75 11.84
CA TYR A 67 -7.64 9.63 12.16
C TYR A 67 -6.86 9.31 10.88
N VAL A 68 -5.65 9.85 10.78
CA VAL A 68 -4.71 9.63 9.69
C VAL A 68 -3.45 9.03 10.28
N VAL A 69 -2.92 7.99 9.65
CA VAL A 69 -1.63 7.40 10.02
C VAL A 69 -0.52 8.22 9.35
N GLU A 70 0.38 8.80 10.15
CA GLU A 70 1.52 9.58 9.64
C GLU A 70 2.74 8.69 9.38
N SER A 71 3.00 7.70 10.25
CA SER A 71 4.16 6.83 10.16
C SER A 71 3.94 5.47 10.81
N GLY A 72 4.68 4.45 10.35
CA GLY A 72 4.73 3.11 10.96
C GLY A 72 3.54 2.19 10.63
N GLY A 73 2.59 2.65 9.83
CA GLY A 73 1.45 1.84 9.41
C GLY A 73 0.67 2.41 8.24
N ILE A 74 -0.31 1.64 7.80
CA ILE A 74 -1.19 1.94 6.67
C ILE A 74 -2.64 1.73 7.16
N ASP A 75 -3.52 2.68 6.86
CA ASP A 75 -4.98 2.52 7.05
C ASP A 75 -5.51 1.48 6.06
N THR A 76 -6.51 0.69 6.44
CA THR A 76 -7.20 -0.28 5.57
C THR A 76 -7.61 0.34 4.23
N LEU A 77 -8.06 1.61 4.19
CA LEU A 77 -8.41 2.28 2.93
C LEU A 77 -7.18 2.51 2.03
N GLU A 78 -6.08 2.96 2.61
CA GLU A 78 -4.80 3.18 1.92
C GLU A 78 -4.19 1.85 1.47
N ALA A 79 -4.30 0.81 2.30
CA ALA A 79 -3.86 -0.55 1.98
C ALA A 79 -4.67 -1.14 0.81
N MET A 80 -5.98 -0.91 0.77
CA MET A 80 -6.83 -1.33 -0.36
C MET A 80 -6.48 -0.58 -1.64
N ARG A 81 -6.17 0.72 -1.56
CA ARG A 81 -5.70 1.50 -2.72
C ARG A 81 -4.39 0.96 -3.27
N ARG A 82 -3.38 0.76 -2.41
CA ARG A 82 -2.09 0.19 -2.84
C ARG A 82 -2.26 -1.17 -3.51
N ARG A 83 -3.06 -2.07 -2.91
CA ARG A 83 -3.38 -3.37 -3.51
C ARG A 83 -4.05 -3.24 -4.89
N MET A 84 -4.92 -2.25 -5.08
CA MET A 84 -5.53 -1.99 -6.39
C MET A 84 -4.50 -1.46 -7.40
N GLU A 85 -3.62 -0.55 -7.00
CA GLU A 85 -2.56 0.00 -7.85
C GLU A 85 -1.57 -1.09 -8.28
N ASP A 86 -1.08 -1.90 -7.34
CA ASP A 86 -0.18 -3.02 -7.60
C ASP A 86 -0.82 -4.03 -8.59
N ALA A 87 -2.10 -4.35 -8.38
CA ALA A 87 -2.84 -5.26 -9.27
C ALA A 87 -3.00 -4.68 -10.69
N VAL A 88 -3.22 -3.37 -10.82
CA VAL A 88 -3.30 -2.71 -12.13
C VAL A 88 -1.95 -2.73 -12.84
N GLU A 89 -0.86 -2.50 -12.11
CA GLU A 89 0.50 -2.53 -12.66
C GLU A 89 0.91 -3.94 -13.11
N GLU A 90 0.62 -4.96 -12.30
CA GLU A 90 0.86 -6.36 -12.64
C GLU A 90 0.07 -6.78 -13.89
N MET A 91 -1.21 -6.38 -13.97
CA MET A 91 -2.05 -6.60 -15.16
C MET A 91 -1.46 -5.94 -16.43
N PHE A 92 -0.91 -4.74 -16.31
CA PHE A 92 -0.29 -4.04 -17.43
C PHE A 92 0.96 -4.76 -17.92
N TYR A 93 1.82 -5.21 -16.99
CA TYR A 93 3.03 -5.96 -17.30
C TYR A 93 2.70 -7.30 -17.99
N ASP A 94 1.74 -8.06 -17.46
CA ASP A 94 1.35 -9.36 -18.02
C ASP A 94 0.77 -9.23 -19.44
N ARG A 95 -0.05 -8.18 -19.67
CA ARG A 95 -0.55 -7.85 -21.02
C ARG A 95 0.59 -7.53 -21.99
N CYS A 96 1.58 -6.76 -21.54
CA CYS A 96 2.73 -6.40 -22.38
C CYS A 96 3.57 -7.63 -22.74
N LEU A 97 3.84 -8.50 -21.76
CA LEU A 97 4.59 -9.73 -21.93
C LEU A 97 3.92 -10.67 -22.93
N ARG A 98 2.60 -10.89 -22.81
CA ARG A 98 1.82 -11.67 -23.78
C ARG A 98 1.89 -11.08 -25.19
N SER A 99 1.79 -9.76 -25.31
CA SER A 99 1.90 -9.09 -26.62
C SER A 99 3.27 -9.29 -27.25
N HIS A 100 4.35 -9.23 -26.47
CA HIS A 100 5.70 -9.48 -26.96
C HIS A 100 5.89 -10.94 -27.38
N ALA A 101 5.44 -11.90 -26.56
CA ALA A 101 5.51 -13.32 -26.88
C ALA A 101 4.78 -13.67 -28.19
N LEU A 102 3.58 -13.12 -28.39
CA LEU A 102 2.81 -13.35 -29.62
C LEU A 102 3.52 -12.80 -30.88
N ARG A 103 4.21 -11.66 -30.76
CA ARG A 103 4.98 -11.08 -31.87
C ARG A 103 6.18 -11.96 -32.22
N ALA A 104 6.92 -12.42 -31.22
CA ALA A 104 8.04 -13.33 -31.42
C ALA A 104 7.61 -14.65 -32.10
N SER A 105 6.50 -15.25 -31.67
CA SER A 105 5.96 -16.45 -32.33
C SER A 105 5.60 -16.20 -33.79
N ARG A 106 4.94 -15.07 -34.09
CA ARG A 106 4.60 -14.70 -35.48
C ARG A 106 5.83 -14.45 -36.34
N GLU A 107 6.90 -13.91 -35.79
CA GLU A 107 8.18 -13.74 -36.49
C GLU A 107 8.84 -15.08 -36.79
N LEU A 108 8.87 -16.00 -35.83
CA LEU A 108 9.38 -17.35 -36.05
C LEU A 108 8.61 -18.08 -37.14
N GLU A 109 7.27 -18.01 -37.13
CA GLU A 109 6.44 -18.59 -38.19
C GLU A 109 6.71 -17.97 -39.56
N ARG A 110 6.91 -16.64 -39.62
CA ARG A 110 7.26 -15.94 -40.86
C ARG A 110 8.64 -16.34 -41.36
N ASN A 111 9.62 -16.46 -40.47
CA ASN A 111 10.98 -16.87 -40.83
C ASN A 111 11.01 -18.32 -41.30
N ALA A 112 10.32 -19.23 -40.60
CA ALA A 112 10.19 -20.62 -41.02
C ALA A 112 9.52 -20.75 -42.40
N ARG A 113 8.50 -19.93 -42.70
CA ARG A 113 7.91 -19.88 -44.06
C ARG A 113 8.94 -19.44 -45.11
N ARG A 114 9.68 -18.36 -44.85
CA ARG A 114 10.74 -17.88 -45.78
C ARG A 114 11.83 -18.92 -46.01
N GLU A 115 12.22 -19.65 -44.97
CA GLU A 115 13.20 -20.75 -45.07
C GLU A 115 12.66 -21.92 -45.88
N SER A 116 11.38 -22.28 -45.71
CA SER A 116 10.77 -23.35 -46.51
C SER A 116 10.63 -22.98 -48.00
N GLU A 117 10.40 -21.70 -48.30
CA GLU A 117 10.32 -21.18 -49.68
C GLU A 117 11.69 -21.12 -50.37
N SER A 118 12.79 -21.00 -49.61
CA SER A 118 14.14 -20.97 -50.17
C SER A 118 14.75 -22.36 -50.42
N ILE A 119 14.22 -23.40 -49.78
CA ILE A 119 14.75 -24.78 -49.86
C ILE A 119 14.13 -25.58 -51.02
N THR A 120 12.95 -25.21 -51.53
CA THR A 120 12.35 -25.92 -52.69
C THR A 120 13.19 -25.71 -53.96
N PRO A 121 13.90 -26.72 -54.48
CA PRO A 121 14.63 -26.60 -55.74
C PRO A 121 13.68 -26.84 -56.91
N ILE A 122 13.90 -26.14 -58.01
CA ILE A 122 13.23 -26.33 -59.32
C ILE A 122 13.56 -27.71 -59.87
#